data_AF-A0A5J4Q994-F1
#
_entry.id   AF-A0A5J4Q994-F1
#
_cell.length_a   1.000
_cell.length_b   1.000
_cell.length_c   1.000
_cell.angle_alpha   90.00
_cell.angle_beta   90.00
_cell.angle_gamma   90.00
#
_symmetry.space_group_name_H-M   'P 1'
#
loop_
_entity.id
_entity.type
_entity.pdbx_description
1 polymer ?
#
loop_
_entity_poly.entity_id
_entity_poly.type
_entity_poly.pdbx_seq_one_letter_code
_entity_poly.pdbx_strand_id
1 'polypeptide(L)' 'KILVYPRPRYAIKNIRSLPPTVKVVNAPLLDISSTFIRKAFMEGKDVRYFLHPEVWKKLREKSSGIFLETF' A
#
# COMPACT_ATOMS: atom_id res chain seq x y z
N LYS A 1 9.47 10.05 18.84
CA LYS A 1 8.68 10.95 17.97
C LYS A 1 7.90 10.08 16.99
N ILE A 2 6.61 10.34 16.80
CA ILE A 2 5.69 9.60 15.93
C ILE A 2 5.27 10.55 14.80
N LEU A 3 5.38 10.09 13.55
CA LEU A 3 4.88 10.83 12.38
C LEU A 3 3.59 10.17 11.89
N VAL A 4 2.55 10.98 11.71
CA VAL A 4 1.26 10.52 11.20
C VAL A 4 1.09 11.01 9.79
N TYR A 5 0.99 10.08 8.85
CA TYR A 5 0.66 10.35 7.47
C TYR A 5 -0.86 10.28 7.28
N PRO A 6 -1.53 11.35 6.82
CA PRO A 6 -2.97 11.36 6.62
C PRO A 6 -3.40 10.39 5.51
N ARG A 7 -4.53 9.71 5.71
CA ARG A 7 -5.14 8.83 4.71
C ARG A 7 -6.42 9.45 4.15
N PRO A 8 -6.64 9.43 2.82
CA PRO A 8 -7.91 9.84 2.22
C PRO A 8 -9.10 9.20 2.92
N ARG A 9 -10.17 9.97 3.13
CA ARG A 9 -11.43 9.53 3.76
C ARG A 9 -11.33 9.15 5.26
N TYR A 10 -10.17 9.33 5.88
CA TYR A 10 -9.97 9.15 7.33
C TYR A 10 -9.49 10.46 7.96
N ALA A 11 -10.42 11.40 8.15
CA ALA A 11 -10.12 12.71 8.72
C ALA A 11 -9.69 12.61 10.19
N ILE A 12 -8.61 13.29 10.54
CA ILE A 12 -8.15 13.41 11.93
C ILE A 12 -8.90 14.56 12.59
N LYS A 13 -9.89 14.24 13.44
CA LYS A 13 -10.81 15.23 14.01
C LYS A 13 -10.13 16.23 14.96
N ASN A 14 -9.13 15.79 15.73
CA ASN A 14 -8.51 16.58 16.80
C ASN A 14 -6.97 16.64 16.71
N ILE A 15 -6.42 17.16 15.61
CA ILE A 15 -4.95 17.24 15.43
C ILE A 15 -4.28 18.03 16.57
N ARG A 16 -4.94 19.09 17.08
CA ARG A 16 -4.42 19.96 18.14
C ARG A 16 -4.31 19.27 19.51
N SER A 17 -5.05 18.19 19.75
CA SER A 17 -5.01 17.46 21.02
C SER A 17 -4.01 16.31 21.02
N LEU A 18 -3.24 16.13 19.93
CA LEU A 18 -2.23 15.08 19.85
C LEU A 18 -1.05 15.40 20.77
N PRO A 19 -0.43 14.39 21.41
CA PRO A 19 0.75 14.60 22.24
C PRO A 19 1.88 15.33 21.47
N PRO A 20 2.75 16.10 22.14
CA PRO A 20 3.85 16.81 21.48
C PRO A 20 4.83 15.92 20.71
N THR A 21 4.86 14.62 21.03
CA THR A 21 5.68 13.62 20.35
C THR A 21 5.08 13.17 19.01
N VAL A 22 3.84 13.52 18.69
CA VAL A 22 3.10 13.15 17.48
C VAL A 22 3.00 14.34 16.53
N LYS A 23 3.44 14.15 15.28
CA LYS A 23 3.36 15.18 14.23
C LYS A 23 2.63 14.62 13.02
N VAL A 24 1.49 15.22 12.68
CA VAL A 24 0.82 14.97 11.39
C VAL A 24 1.63 15.69 10.31
N VAL A 25 2.05 14.95 9.28
CA VAL A 25 2.88 15.51 8.20
C VAL A 25 2.02 15.91 7.00
N ASN A 26 2.48 16.92 6.28
CA ASN A 26 1.96 17.22 4.95
C ASN A 26 2.68 16.34 3.93
N ALA A 27 1.98 15.36 3.38
CA ALA A 27 2.51 14.45 2.36
C ALA A 27 1.43 14.13 1.33
N PRO A 28 1.82 13.81 0.07
CA PRO A 28 0.87 13.48 -0.99
C PRO A 28 -0.02 12.33 -0.57
N LEU A 29 -1.33 12.40 -0.79
CA LEU A 29 -2.26 11.36 -0.36
C LEU A 29 -2.31 10.19 -1.35
N LEU A 30 -2.15 8.97 -0.85
CA LEU A 30 -2.25 7.74 -1.64
C LEU A 30 -3.37 6.86 -1.09
N ASP A 31 -4.36 6.55 -1.94
CA ASP A 31 -5.45 5.63 -1.59
C ASP A 31 -5.14 4.23 -2.10
N ILE A 32 -4.24 3.56 -1.39
CA ILE A 32 -3.83 2.20 -1.71
C ILE A 32 -3.72 1.34 -0.46
N SER A 33 -4.01 0.04 -0.61
CA SER A 33 -3.87 -0.93 0.48
C SER A 33 -3.34 -2.27 -0.02
N SER A 34 -2.67 -3.02 0.86
CA SER A 34 -2.22 -4.38 0.55
C SER A 34 -3.38 -5.32 0.22
N THR A 35 -4.57 -5.08 0.78
CA THR A 35 -5.78 -5.85 0.44
C THR A 35 -6.21 -5.61 -1.01
N PHE A 36 -6.21 -4.34 -1.45
CA PHE A 36 -6.46 -3.99 -2.85
C PHE A 36 -5.43 -4.65 -3.78
N ILE A 37 -4.14 -4.51 -3.48
CA ILE A 37 -3.05 -5.06 -4.29
C ILE A 37 -3.16 -6.58 -4.41
N ARG A 38 -3.33 -7.32 -3.30
CA ARG A 38 -3.43 -8.78 -3.34
C ARG A 38 -4.63 -9.25 -4.16
N LYS A 39 -5.81 -8.64 -3.95
CA LYS A 39 -7.02 -9.00 -4.72
C LYS A 39 -6.82 -8.74 -6.21
N ALA A 40 -6.40 -7.54 -6.58
CA ALA A 40 -6.17 -7.17 -7.97
C ALA A 40 -5.12 -8.07 -8.64
N PHE A 41 -4.04 -8.40 -7.92
CA PHE A 41 -3.01 -9.31 -8.42
C PHE A 41 -3.54 -10.73 -8.66
N MET A 42 -4.32 -11.29 -7.72
CA MET A 42 -4.96 -12.61 -7.89
C MET A 42 -6.00 -12.63 -9.02
N GLU A 43 -6.69 -11.51 -9.24
CA GLU A 43 -7.63 -11.30 -10.35
C GLU A 43 -6.91 -11.08 -11.70
N GLY A 44 -5.58 -11.15 -11.76
CA GLY A 44 -4.80 -10.97 -12.98
C GLY A 44 -4.69 -9.52 -13.46
N LYS A 45 -5.04 -8.53 -12.62
CA LYS A 45 -4.93 -7.10 -12.96
C LYS A 45 -3.48 -6.63 -12.90
N ASP A 46 -3.16 -5.67 -13.75
CA ASP A 46 -1.87 -4.98 -13.72
C ASP A 46 -1.82 -3.96 -12.58
N VAL A 47 -0.97 -4.22 -11.58
CA VAL A 47 -0.75 -3.35 -10.41
C VAL A 47 0.68 -2.78 -10.36
N ARG A 48 1.38 -2.72 -11.50
CA ARG A 48 2.80 -2.30 -11.55
C ARG A 48 3.08 -0.92 -10.98
N TYR A 49 2.19 0.04 -11.22
CA TYR A 49 2.36 1.43 -10.76
C TYR A 49 2.12 1.63 -9.27
N PHE A 50 1.63 0.60 -8.59
CA PHE A 50 1.36 0.61 -7.15
C PHE A 50 2.49 0.03 -6.32
N LEU A 51 3.52 -0.51 -6.97
CA LEU A 51 4.61 -1.25 -6.35
C LEU A 51 5.94 -0.75 -6.89
N HIS A 52 6.98 -0.89 -6.08
CA HIS A 52 8.34 -0.73 -6.61
C HIS A 52 8.57 -1.79 -7.72
N PRO A 53 9.24 -1.45 -8.84
CA PRO A 53 9.43 -2.37 -9.97
C PRO A 53 9.98 -3.74 -9.58
N GLU A 54 10.93 -3.76 -8.65
CA GLU A 54 11.52 -5.01 -8.13
C GLU A 54 10.54 -5.86 -7.31
N VAL A 55 9.60 -5.24 -6.59
CA VAL A 55 8.54 -5.97 -5.87
C VAL A 55 7.58 -6.60 -6.88
N TRP A 56 7.21 -5.86 -7.92
CA TRP A 56 6.39 -6.40 -9.00
C TRP A 56 7.05 -7.59 -9.70
N LYS A 57 8.34 -7.48 -10.03
CA LYS A 57 9.13 -8.56 -10.63
C LYS A 57 9.09 -9.82 -9.74
N LYS A 58 9.39 -9.69 -8.44
CA LYS A 58 9.36 -10.80 -7.48
C LYS A 58 7.98 -11.45 -7.36
N LEU A 59 6.90 -10.66 -7.38
CA LEU A 59 5.53 -11.19 -7.36
C LEU A 59 5.24 -12.02 -8.61
N ARG A 60 5.63 -11.53 -9.79
CA ARG A 60 5.47 -12.25 -11.06
C ARG A 60 6.25 -13.55 -11.11
N GLU A 61 7.52 -13.54 -10.70
CA GLU A 61 8.36 -14.74 -10.66
C GLU A 61 7.77 -15.82 -9.75
N LYS A 62 7.34 -15.45 -8.54
CA LYS A 62 6.69 -16.39 -7.61
C LYS A 62 5.38 -16.94 -8.16
N SER A 63 4.57 -16.12 -8.82
CA SER A 63 3.31 -16.58 -9.43
C SER A 63 3.52 -17.46 -10.65
N SER A 64 4.55 -17.21 -11.46
CA SER A 64 4.92 -18.09 -12.57
C SER A 64 5.42 -19.44 -12.09
N GLY A 65 6.12 -19.50 -10.94
CA GLY A 65 6.49 -20.76 -10.31
C GLY A 65 5.29 -21.57 -9.78
N ILE A 66 4.26 -20.90 -9.28
CA ILE A 66 3.01 -21.55 -8.85
C ILE A 66 2.18 -22.03 -10.05
N PHE A 67 2.16 -21.27 -11.14
CA PHE A 67 1.44 -21.63 -12.35
C PHE A 67 2.03 -22.87 -13.05
N LEU A 68 3.34 -23.14 -12.93
CA LEU A 68 3.94 -24.35 -13.52
C LEU A 68 3.74 -25.63 -12.68
N GLU A 69 3.34 -25.51 -11.41
CA GLU A 69 3.07 -26.66 -10.52
C GLU A 69 1.57 -27.03 -10.47
N THR A 70 0.71 -26.22 -11.09
CA THR A 70 -0.76 -26.39 -11.04
C THR A 70 -1.36 -26.88 -12.37
N PHE A 71 -0.52 -27.19 -13.36
CA PHE A 71 -0.92 -27.81 -14.64
C PHE A 71 -0.04 -29.02 -14.96
#